data_AF-A0A960SL04-F1
#
_entry.id   AF-A0A960SL04-F1
#
_cell.length_a   1.000
_cell.length_b   1.000
_cell.length_c   1.000
_cell.angle_alpha   90.00
_cell.angle_beta   90.00
_cell.angle_gamma   90.00
#
_symmetry.space_group_name_H-M   'P 1'
#
loop_
_entity.id
_entity.type
_entity.pdbx_description
1 polymer ?
#
loop_
_entity_poly.entity_id
_entity_poly.type
_entity_poly.pdbx_seq_one_letter_code
_entity_poly.pdbx_strand_id
1 'polypeptide(L)'
;DEFLGALPEAEIRCWIDKNLPSPLAAQVDEARSLAEAGNWTGAQERLSEIVKAEPGNEDARLLLAEALLRIDPVGVPAVIAPIDATSESFEKAGALGVLAGVAVLADHPEQLPEAPVRERFLGGCQAVRTGDWAAALAAFIEVLERRKDYADGSARNACRAIFQFLGFRHPVAERFHRAFSSALHS
;
A
#
# COMPACT_ATOMS: atom_id res chain seq x y z
N ASP A 1 51.73 -13.53 -6.93
CA ASP A 1 51.02 -12.80 -5.86
C ASP A 1 49.57 -13.20 -5.88
N GLU A 2 49.21 -14.15 -5.03
CA GLU A 2 47.84 -14.66 -4.96
C GLU A 2 47.47 -14.77 -3.47
N PHE A 3 47.09 -13.63 -2.89
CA PHE A 3 46.59 -13.56 -1.52
C PHE A 3 45.06 -13.56 -1.60
N LEU A 4 44.48 -14.76 -1.53
CA LEU A 4 43.05 -14.96 -1.30
C LEU A 4 42.72 -14.39 0.08
N GLY A 5 42.25 -13.14 0.11
CA GLY A 5 41.83 -12.46 1.32
C GLY A 5 40.61 -13.16 1.92
N ALA A 6 40.84 -13.91 3.00
CA ALA A 6 39.77 -14.35 3.87
C ALA A 6 39.07 -13.10 4.43
N LEU A 7 37.77 -12.95 4.16
CA LEU A 7 36.96 -11.90 4.77
C LEU A 7 37.08 -12.00 6.31
N PRO A 8 37.31 -10.89 7.03
CA PRO A 8 37.31 -10.89 8.49
C PRO A 8 36.03 -11.52 9.05
N GLU A 9 36.13 -12.29 10.13
CA GLU A 9 34.99 -12.98 10.76
C GLU A 9 33.80 -12.03 11.07
N ALA A 10 34.09 -10.76 11.37
CA ALA A 10 33.09 -9.72 11.58
C ALA A 10 32.31 -9.36 10.30
N GLU A 11 32.97 -9.33 9.14
CA GLU A 11 32.33 -9.09 7.84
C GLU A 11 31.51 -10.30 7.40
N ILE A 12 32.00 -11.53 7.68
CA ILE A 12 31.24 -12.76 7.45
C ILE A 12 29.99 -12.82 8.34
N ARG A 13 30.10 -12.50 9.63
CA ARG A 13 28.93 -12.41 10.53
C ARG A 13 27.94 -11.36 10.08
N CYS A 14 28.41 -10.16 9.75
CA CYS A 14 27.53 -9.07 9.29
C CYS A 14 26.86 -9.42 7.96
N TRP A 15 27.53 -10.15 7.08
CA TRP A 15 26.93 -10.67 5.84
C TRP A 15 25.92 -11.80 6.10
N ILE A 16 26.21 -12.73 7.01
CA ILE A 16 25.29 -13.81 7.40
C ILE A 16 24.04 -13.26 8.10
N ASP A 17 24.20 -12.33 9.05
CA ASP A 17 23.08 -11.71 9.77
C ASP A 17 22.18 -10.89 8.83
N LYS A 18 22.75 -10.29 7.77
CA LYS A 18 21.99 -9.57 6.74
C LYS A 18 21.24 -10.48 5.76
N ASN A 19 21.62 -11.76 5.65
CA ASN A 19 21.05 -12.71 4.68
C ASN A 19 20.31 -13.88 5.35
N LEU A 20 20.25 -13.93 6.68
CA LEU A 20 19.44 -14.89 7.41
C LEU A 20 17.96 -14.52 7.26
N PRO A 21 17.09 -15.47 6.87
CA PRO A 21 15.65 -15.26 6.91
C PRO A 21 15.23 -14.80 8.31
N SER A 22 14.33 -13.81 8.40
CA SER A 22 13.79 -13.36 9.68
C SER A 22 13.32 -14.58 10.51
N PRO A 23 13.66 -14.66 11.80
CA PRO A 23 13.11 -15.67 12.71
C PRO A 23 11.57 -15.70 12.73
N LEU A 24 10.93 -14.59 12.35
CA LEU A 24 9.49 -14.44 12.30
C LEU A 24 8.90 -14.61 10.89
N ALA A 25 9.69 -15.01 9.88
CA ALA A 25 9.20 -15.20 8.51
C ALA A 25 7.97 -16.11 8.43
N ALA A 26 7.97 -17.23 9.16
CA ALA A 26 6.82 -18.14 9.24
C ALA A 26 5.57 -17.47 9.85
N GLN A 27 5.75 -16.55 10.80
CA GLN A 27 4.64 -15.81 11.41
C GLN A 27 4.09 -14.73 10.48
N VAL A 28 4.96 -14.11 9.66
CA VAL A 28 4.53 -13.21 8.58
C VAL A 28 3.68 -13.97 7.56
N ASP A 29 4.07 -15.20 7.20
CA ASP A 29 3.29 -16.05 6.28
C ASP A 29 1.96 -16.52 6.89
N GLU A 30 1.91 -16.81 8.20
CA GLU A 30 0.64 -17.07 8.90
C GLU A 30 -0.27 -15.84 8.84
N ALA A 31 0.26 -14.66 9.13
CA ALA A 31 -0.51 -13.42 9.05
C ALA A 31 -0.98 -13.10 7.61
N ARG A 32 -0.16 -13.42 6.60
CA ARG A 32 -0.54 -13.31 5.19
C ARG A 32 -1.71 -14.23 4.85
N SER A 33 -1.67 -15.47 5.34
CA SER A 33 -2.75 -16.43 5.16
C SER A 33 -4.07 -15.95 5.80
N LEU A 34 -3.99 -15.31 6.98
CA LEU A 34 -5.16 -14.68 7.61
C LEU A 34 -5.73 -13.55 6.75
N ALA A 35 -4.87 -12.69 6.21
CA ALA A 35 -5.25 -11.61 5.30
C ALA A 35 -5.93 -12.13 4.01
N GLU A 36 -5.35 -13.16 3.38
CA GLU A 36 -5.90 -13.80 2.17
C GLU A 36 -7.26 -14.47 2.43
N ALA A 37 -7.47 -15.01 3.63
CA ALA A 37 -8.76 -15.53 4.08
C ALA A 37 -9.77 -14.42 4.44
N GLY A 38 -9.40 -13.13 4.32
CA GLY A 38 -10.22 -11.99 4.68
C GLY A 38 -10.26 -11.68 6.18
N ASN A 39 -9.49 -12.41 7.01
CA ASN A 39 -9.36 -12.14 8.44
C ASN A 39 -8.31 -11.04 8.69
N TRP A 40 -8.65 -9.82 8.29
CA TRP A 40 -7.77 -8.66 8.42
C TRP A 40 -7.45 -8.31 9.87
N THR A 41 -8.42 -8.45 10.78
CA THR A 41 -8.22 -8.18 12.22
C THR A 41 -7.20 -9.15 12.81
N GLY A 42 -7.33 -10.45 12.53
CA GLY A 42 -6.36 -11.45 12.98
C GLY A 42 -4.97 -11.20 12.38
N ALA A 43 -4.89 -10.83 11.09
CA ALA A 43 -3.62 -10.46 10.48
C ALA A 43 -3.00 -9.23 11.18
N GLN A 44 -3.80 -8.19 11.46
CA GLN A 44 -3.36 -6.98 12.14
C GLN A 44 -2.80 -7.26 13.54
N GLU A 45 -3.46 -8.10 14.33
CA GLU A 45 -2.97 -8.50 15.67
C GLU A 45 -1.59 -9.15 15.58
N ARG A 46 -1.43 -10.16 14.73
CA ARG A 46 -0.16 -10.88 14.55
C ARG A 46 0.95 -9.97 14.02
N LEU A 47 0.66 -9.17 13.01
CA LEU A 47 1.65 -8.27 12.41
C LEU A 47 2.07 -7.15 13.36
N SER A 48 1.16 -6.69 14.22
CA SER A 48 1.49 -5.71 15.26
C SER A 48 2.50 -6.28 16.27
N GLU A 49 2.42 -7.57 16.61
CA GLU A 49 3.40 -8.24 17.47
C GLU A 49 4.76 -8.38 16.75
N ILE A 50 4.74 -8.79 15.48
CA ILE A 50 5.94 -8.94 14.66
C ILE A 50 6.67 -7.60 14.51
N VAL A 51 5.97 -6.52 14.16
CA VAL A 51 6.57 -5.19 13.99
C VAL A 51 7.09 -4.62 15.32
N LYS A 52 6.51 -5.00 16.47
CA LYS A 52 7.06 -4.65 17.79
C LYS A 52 8.35 -5.40 18.09
N ALA A 53 8.43 -6.68 17.74
CA ALA A 53 9.62 -7.51 17.96
C ALA A 53 10.74 -7.18 16.98
N GLU A 54 10.40 -6.95 15.72
CA GLU A 54 11.31 -6.61 14.62
C GLU A 54 10.86 -5.33 13.91
N PRO A 55 11.17 -4.14 14.46
CA PRO A 55 10.78 -2.87 13.84
C PRO A 55 11.37 -2.64 12.45
N GLY A 56 12.40 -3.37 12.04
CA GLY A 56 12.99 -3.32 10.69
C GLY A 56 12.34 -4.28 9.69
N ASN A 57 11.33 -5.07 10.09
CA ASN A 57 10.67 -6.01 9.20
C ASN A 57 9.66 -5.29 8.28
N GLU A 58 10.16 -4.81 7.14
CA GLU A 58 9.37 -4.01 6.19
C GLU A 58 8.22 -4.80 5.57
N ASP A 59 8.40 -6.10 5.30
CA ASP A 59 7.34 -6.97 4.78
C ASP A 59 6.16 -7.03 5.77
N ALA A 60 6.45 -7.20 7.06
CA ALA A 60 5.43 -7.18 8.10
C ALA A 60 4.75 -5.80 8.21
N ARG A 61 5.51 -4.70 8.05
CA ARG A 61 4.95 -3.34 8.05
C ARG A 61 4.03 -3.09 6.86
N LEU A 62 4.43 -3.48 5.66
CA LEU A 62 3.61 -3.33 4.45
C LEU A 62 2.32 -4.14 4.58
N LEU A 63 2.40 -5.40 5.02
CA LEU A 63 1.22 -6.23 5.21
C LEU A 63 0.32 -5.69 6.34
N LEU A 64 0.90 -5.15 7.41
CA LEU A 64 0.14 -4.49 8.48
C LEU A 64 -0.58 -3.24 7.95
N ALA A 65 0.09 -2.43 7.13
CA ALA A 65 -0.51 -1.28 6.48
C ALA A 65 -1.65 -1.67 5.54
N GLU A 66 -1.52 -2.76 4.79
CA GLU A 66 -2.60 -3.32 3.95
C GLU A 66 -3.82 -3.79 4.78
N ALA A 67 -3.59 -4.39 5.95
CA ALA A 67 -4.66 -4.77 6.87
C ALA A 67 -5.34 -3.53 7.47
N LEU A 68 -4.55 -2.56 7.96
CA LEU A 68 -5.05 -1.31 8.52
C LEU A 68 -5.84 -0.50 7.50
N LEU A 69 -5.45 -0.49 6.22
CA LEU A 69 -6.20 0.20 5.17
C LEU A 69 -7.69 -0.19 5.13
N ARG A 70 -8.01 -1.43 5.55
CA ARG A 70 -9.39 -1.96 5.58
C ARG A 70 -10.09 -1.78 6.93
N ILE A 71 -9.32 -1.77 8.02
CA ILE A 71 -9.82 -1.75 9.40
C ILE A 71 -9.87 -0.31 9.93
N ASP A 72 -8.72 0.36 9.90
CA ASP A 72 -8.48 1.70 10.43
C ASP A 72 -7.41 2.40 9.56
N PRO A 73 -7.80 3.06 8.46
CA PRO A 73 -6.85 3.68 7.54
C PRO A 73 -6.06 4.83 8.18
N VAL A 74 -6.52 5.40 9.31
CA VAL A 74 -5.81 6.47 10.04
C VAL A 74 -4.49 5.96 10.61
N GLY A 75 -4.38 4.67 10.93
CA GLY A 75 -3.17 4.05 11.46
C GLY A 75 -2.08 3.78 10.43
N VAL A 76 -2.40 3.75 9.14
CA VAL A 76 -1.45 3.38 8.06
C VAL A 76 -0.19 4.24 8.04
N PRO A 77 -0.27 5.60 8.09
CA PRO A 77 0.92 6.45 8.04
C PRO A 77 1.96 6.13 9.12
N ALA A 78 1.52 5.78 10.33
CA ALA A 78 2.43 5.47 11.43
C ALA A 78 3.20 4.16 11.20
N VAL A 79 2.58 3.18 10.54
CA VAL A 79 3.20 1.88 10.26
C VAL A 79 4.25 1.97 9.15
N ILE A 80 3.98 2.78 8.12
CA ILE A 80 4.88 2.94 6.97
C ILE A 80 5.98 3.98 7.17
N ALA A 81 5.84 4.91 8.13
CA ALA A 81 6.79 6.00 8.34
C ALA A 81 8.26 5.57 8.53
N PRO A 82 8.58 4.39 9.13
CA PRO A 82 9.97 3.93 9.25
C PRO A 82 10.59 3.36 7.97
N ILE A 83 9.82 3.17 6.89
CA ILE A 83 10.35 2.71 5.60
C ILE A 83 10.97 3.91 4.89
N ASP A 84 12.29 3.89 4.73
CA ASP A 84 13.04 5.01 4.18
C ASP A 84 13.11 5.00 2.64
N ALA A 85 13.53 6.12 2.04
CA ALA A 85 13.58 6.29 0.59
C ALA A 85 14.63 5.44 -0.15
N THR A 86 15.53 4.77 0.58
CA THR A 86 16.52 3.85 0.02
C THR A 86 16.01 2.41 -0.04
N SER A 87 14.92 2.10 0.67
CA SER A 87 14.26 0.80 0.63
C SER A 87 13.50 0.58 -0.69
N GLU A 88 13.56 -0.66 -1.20
CA GLU A 88 12.72 -1.12 -2.32
C GLU A 88 11.21 -1.05 -1.99
N SER A 89 10.87 -1.11 -0.70
CA SER A 89 9.50 -1.02 -0.18
C SER A 89 8.93 0.41 -0.21
N PHE A 90 9.77 1.43 -0.36
CA PHE A 90 9.37 2.84 -0.20
C PHE A 90 8.25 3.25 -1.14
N GLU A 91 8.33 2.82 -2.40
CA GLU A 91 7.34 3.11 -3.41
C GLU A 91 5.96 2.53 -3.05
N LYS A 92 5.93 1.27 -2.61
CA LYS A 92 4.69 0.60 -2.18
C LYS A 92 4.14 1.22 -0.89
N ALA A 93 5.01 1.59 0.03
CA ALA A 93 4.66 2.30 1.27
C ALA A 93 4.00 3.66 0.97
N GLY A 94 4.62 4.47 0.10
CA GLY A 94 4.06 5.76 -0.32
C GLY A 94 2.69 5.63 -1.00
N ALA A 95 2.53 4.61 -1.85
CA ALA A 95 1.23 4.30 -2.46
C ALA A 95 0.17 3.97 -1.38
N LEU A 96 0.49 3.13 -0.39
CA LEU A 96 -0.41 2.83 0.72
C LEU A 96 -0.78 4.08 1.53
N GLY A 97 0.14 5.02 1.73
CA GLY A 97 -0.14 6.29 2.40
C GLY A 97 -1.19 7.14 1.65
N VAL A 98 -1.08 7.22 0.32
CA VAL A 98 -2.09 7.91 -0.53
C VAL A 98 -3.44 7.21 -0.46
N LEU A 99 -3.44 5.87 -0.52
CA LEU A 99 -4.66 5.06 -0.44
C LEU A 99 -5.34 5.21 0.93
N ALA A 100 -4.57 5.28 2.01
CA ALA A 100 -5.09 5.54 3.34
C ALA A 100 -5.78 6.91 3.43
N GLY A 101 -5.17 7.96 2.86
CA GLY A 101 -5.77 9.29 2.81
C GLY A 101 -7.15 9.30 2.15
N VAL A 102 -7.31 8.62 1.01
CA VAL A 102 -8.63 8.52 0.37
C VAL A 102 -9.58 7.57 1.10
N ALA A 103 -9.08 6.51 1.73
CA ALA A 103 -9.90 5.59 2.53
C ALA A 103 -10.49 6.27 3.78
N VAL A 104 -9.76 7.21 4.40
CA VAL A 104 -10.28 8.04 5.51
C VAL A 104 -11.46 8.89 5.05
N LEU A 105 -11.42 9.45 3.83
CA LEU A 105 -12.53 10.22 3.27
C LEU A 105 -13.81 9.38 3.06
N ALA A 106 -13.70 8.05 3.04
CA ALA A 106 -14.88 7.17 2.99
C ALA A 106 -15.73 7.26 4.26
N ASP A 107 -15.11 7.47 5.42
CA ASP A 107 -15.79 7.64 6.71
C ASP A 107 -16.16 9.09 7.00
N HIS A 108 -15.55 10.02 6.28
CA HIS A 108 -15.69 11.46 6.45
C HIS A 108 -16.16 12.19 5.18
N PRO A 109 -17.31 11.78 4.59
CA PRO A 109 -17.80 12.38 3.34
C PRO A 109 -18.14 13.87 3.46
N GLU A 110 -18.31 14.39 4.68
CA GLU A 110 -18.50 15.82 4.97
C GLU A 110 -17.28 16.68 4.65
N GLN A 111 -16.08 16.08 4.58
CA GLN A 111 -14.85 16.79 4.21
C GLN A 111 -14.73 17.00 2.70
N LEU A 112 -15.55 16.34 1.90
CA LEU A 112 -15.51 16.41 0.45
C LEU A 112 -16.26 17.65 -0.08
N PRO A 113 -15.67 18.42 -1.01
CA PRO A 113 -16.37 19.54 -1.64
C PRO A 113 -17.65 19.08 -2.35
N GLU A 114 -18.74 19.83 -2.20
CA GLU A 114 -19.99 19.53 -2.93
C GLU A 114 -19.79 19.69 -4.43
N ALA A 115 -20.09 18.64 -5.18
CA ALA A 115 -20.02 18.60 -6.63
C ALA A 115 -20.80 17.39 -7.18
N PRO A 116 -21.26 17.41 -8.44
CA PRO A 116 -21.91 16.24 -9.06
C PRO A 116 -21.06 14.96 -9.07
N VAL A 117 -19.74 15.08 -9.00
CA VAL A 117 -18.79 13.96 -8.97
C VAL A 117 -18.53 13.41 -7.56
N ARG A 118 -19.02 14.08 -6.51
CA ARG A 118 -18.74 13.74 -5.10
C ARG A 118 -19.13 12.31 -4.75
N GLU A 119 -20.34 11.91 -5.11
CA GLU A 119 -20.85 10.56 -4.82
C GLU A 119 -19.99 9.49 -5.51
N ARG A 120 -19.57 9.76 -6.75
CA ARG A 120 -18.70 8.83 -7.48
C ARG A 120 -17.32 8.73 -6.86
N PHE A 121 -16.75 9.86 -6.42
CA PHE A 121 -15.48 9.89 -5.70
C PHE A 121 -15.56 9.10 -4.39
N LEU A 122 -16.63 9.30 -3.60
CA LEU A 122 -16.87 8.57 -2.36
C LEU A 122 -16.96 7.06 -2.58
N GLY A 123 -17.66 6.62 -3.63
CA GLY A 123 -17.69 5.21 -4.02
C GLY A 123 -16.29 4.65 -4.33
N GLY A 124 -15.40 5.46 -4.91
CA GLY A 124 -13.99 5.11 -5.11
C GLY A 124 -13.24 4.93 -3.78
N CYS A 125 -13.43 5.86 -2.84
CA CYS A 125 -12.85 5.78 -1.49
C CYS A 125 -13.29 4.51 -0.74
N GLN A 126 -14.58 4.16 -0.81
CA GLN A 126 -15.12 2.94 -0.21
C GLN A 126 -14.56 1.67 -0.87
N ALA A 127 -14.38 1.69 -2.20
CA ALA A 127 -13.76 0.59 -2.93
C ALA A 127 -12.29 0.38 -2.53
N VAL A 128 -11.53 1.46 -2.30
CA VAL A 128 -10.16 1.38 -1.74
C VAL A 128 -10.19 0.71 -0.36
N ARG A 129 -11.11 1.12 0.52
CA ARG A 129 -11.24 0.55 1.87
C ARG A 129 -11.57 -0.94 1.87
N THR A 130 -12.29 -1.44 0.87
CA THR A 130 -12.61 -2.87 0.75
C THR A 130 -11.56 -3.65 -0.05
N GLY A 131 -10.62 -2.96 -0.70
CA GLY A 131 -9.64 -3.56 -1.59
C GLY A 131 -10.19 -3.94 -2.97
N ASP A 132 -11.37 -3.44 -3.35
CA ASP A 132 -11.88 -3.58 -4.72
C ASP A 132 -11.22 -2.55 -5.64
N TRP A 133 -9.99 -2.87 -6.06
CA TRP A 133 -9.17 -1.99 -6.89
C TRP A 133 -9.81 -1.70 -8.25
N ALA A 134 -10.58 -2.64 -8.80
CA ALA A 134 -11.26 -2.46 -10.08
C ALA A 134 -12.40 -1.43 -9.96
N ALA A 135 -13.22 -1.54 -8.92
CA ALA A 135 -14.26 -0.56 -8.64
C ALA A 135 -13.67 0.82 -8.31
N ALA A 136 -12.58 0.87 -7.55
CA ALA A 136 -11.88 2.11 -7.21
C ALA A 136 -11.35 2.83 -8.46
N LEU A 137 -10.62 2.13 -9.32
CA LEU A 137 -10.11 2.69 -10.57
C LEU A 137 -11.24 3.17 -11.49
N ALA A 138 -12.30 2.37 -11.66
CA ALA A 138 -13.45 2.79 -12.45
C ALA A 138 -14.08 4.09 -11.91
N ALA A 139 -14.18 4.22 -10.58
CA ALA A 139 -14.74 5.40 -9.94
C ALA A 139 -13.89 6.64 -10.14
N PHE A 140 -12.60 6.54 -9.82
CA PHE A 140 -11.71 7.69 -9.91
C PHE A 140 -11.46 8.12 -11.36
N ILE A 141 -11.42 7.18 -12.33
CA ILE A 141 -11.31 7.54 -13.75
C ILE A 141 -12.53 8.33 -14.21
N GLU A 142 -13.75 7.92 -13.84
CA GLU A 142 -14.96 8.66 -14.19
C GLU A 142 -14.99 10.06 -13.55
N VAL A 143 -14.49 10.19 -12.32
CA VAL A 143 -14.31 11.51 -11.69
C VAL A 143 -13.33 12.35 -12.50
N LEU A 144 -12.19 11.79 -12.94
CA LEU A 144 -11.19 12.50 -13.72
C LEU A 144 -11.72 12.97 -15.08
N GLU A 145 -12.52 12.15 -15.77
CA GLU A 145 -13.15 12.51 -17.05
C GLU A 145 -14.12 13.68 -16.91
N ARG A 146 -14.78 13.84 -15.76
CA ARG A 146 -15.76 14.90 -15.52
C ARG A 146 -15.15 16.14 -14.87
N ARG A 147 -14.21 15.96 -13.92
CA ARG A 147 -13.61 17.04 -13.13
C ARG A 147 -12.24 16.62 -12.56
N LYS A 148 -11.17 16.93 -13.30
CA LYS A 148 -9.78 16.54 -12.97
C LYS A 148 -9.23 17.11 -11.67
N ASP A 149 -9.71 18.28 -11.26
CA ASP A 149 -9.24 19.04 -10.10
C ASP A 149 -10.03 18.75 -8.82
N TYR A 150 -11.03 17.85 -8.89
CA TYR A 150 -11.87 17.54 -7.74
C TYR A 150 -11.04 17.01 -6.56
N ALA A 151 -11.32 17.54 -5.36
CA ALA A 151 -10.59 17.24 -4.12
C ALA A 151 -9.06 17.32 -4.31
N ASP A 152 -8.57 18.45 -4.86
CA ASP A 152 -7.16 18.70 -5.12
C ASP A 152 -6.48 17.66 -6.03
N GLY A 153 -7.25 17.08 -6.95
CA GLY A 153 -6.78 16.04 -7.87
C GLY A 153 -6.58 14.68 -7.20
N SER A 154 -7.20 14.45 -6.03
CA SER A 154 -7.08 13.19 -5.28
C SER A 154 -7.40 11.95 -6.11
N ALA A 155 -8.34 12.03 -7.05
CA ALA A 155 -8.68 10.90 -7.94
C ALA A 155 -7.47 10.46 -8.81
N ARG A 156 -6.68 11.42 -9.30
CA ARG A 156 -5.46 11.14 -10.08
C ARG A 156 -4.43 10.44 -9.20
N ASN A 157 -4.22 10.96 -7.99
CA ASN A 157 -3.24 10.44 -7.06
C ASN A 157 -3.61 9.03 -6.60
N ALA A 158 -4.90 8.79 -6.32
CA ALA A 158 -5.42 7.47 -5.98
C ALA A 158 -5.21 6.46 -7.11
N CYS A 159 -5.56 6.79 -8.36
CA CYS A 159 -5.29 5.90 -9.50
C CYS A 159 -3.81 5.52 -9.61
N ARG A 160 -2.90 6.51 -9.52
CA ARG A 160 -1.45 6.27 -9.57
C ARG A 160 -0.98 5.36 -8.43
N ALA A 161 -1.47 5.61 -7.21
CA ALA A 161 -1.16 4.80 -6.05
C ALA A 161 -1.66 3.35 -6.22
N ILE A 162 -2.86 3.14 -6.77
CA ILE A 162 -3.36 1.78 -7.07
C ILE A 162 -2.44 1.07 -8.07
N PHE A 163 -2.04 1.72 -9.18
CA PHE A 163 -1.14 1.11 -10.15
C PHE A 163 0.24 0.79 -9.56
N GLN A 164 0.78 1.68 -8.74
CA GLN A 164 2.05 1.47 -8.06
C GLN A 164 1.98 0.31 -7.05
N PHE A 165 0.89 0.25 -6.27
CA PHE A 165 0.66 -0.79 -5.29
C PHE A 165 0.47 -2.18 -5.90
N LEU A 166 -0.33 -2.27 -6.98
CA LEU A 166 -0.60 -3.54 -7.67
C LEU A 166 0.58 -4.01 -8.55
N GLY A 167 1.36 -3.07 -9.06
CA GLY A 167 2.38 -3.33 -10.06
C GLY A 167 1.80 -3.46 -11.48
N PHE A 168 2.65 -3.22 -12.48
CA PHE A 168 2.26 -3.10 -13.88
C PHE A 168 1.62 -4.36 -14.48
N ARG A 169 2.06 -5.54 -14.04
CA ARG A 169 1.59 -6.85 -14.56
C ARG A 169 0.30 -7.35 -13.92
N HIS A 170 -0.29 -6.58 -13.00
CA HIS A 170 -1.52 -6.99 -12.35
C HIS A 170 -2.70 -6.90 -13.34
N PRO A 171 -3.59 -7.91 -13.43
CA PRO A 171 -4.68 -7.91 -14.43
C PRO A 171 -5.60 -6.68 -14.36
N VAL A 172 -5.86 -6.18 -13.15
CA VAL A 172 -6.63 -4.94 -12.96
C VAL A 172 -5.84 -3.72 -13.47
N ALA A 173 -4.53 -3.66 -13.23
CA ALA A 173 -3.70 -2.56 -13.73
C ALA A 173 -3.71 -2.52 -15.26
N GLU A 174 -3.48 -3.66 -15.91
CA GLU A 174 -3.49 -3.79 -17.37
C GLU A 174 -4.84 -3.39 -17.98
N ARG A 175 -5.94 -3.85 -17.37
CA ARG A 175 -7.31 -3.55 -17.83
C ARG A 175 -7.61 -2.04 -17.82
N PHE A 176 -7.17 -1.31 -16.81
CA PHE A 176 -7.55 0.09 -16.60
C PHE A 176 -6.53 1.11 -17.11
N HIS A 177 -5.30 0.70 -17.45
CA HIS A 177 -4.21 1.59 -17.86
C HIS A 177 -4.59 2.52 -19.03
N ARG A 178 -5.26 1.97 -20.07
CA ARG A 178 -5.68 2.75 -21.25
C ARG A 178 -6.74 3.80 -20.90
N ALA A 179 -7.74 3.42 -20.11
CA ALA A 179 -8.80 4.34 -19.68
C ALA A 179 -8.23 5.48 -18.82
N PHE A 180 -7.35 5.15 -17.87
CA PHE A 180 -6.66 6.14 -17.05
C PHE A 180 -5.82 7.10 -17.90
N SER A 181 -5.04 6.57 -18.83
CA SER A 181 -4.22 7.39 -19.74
C SER A 181 -5.08 8.33 -20.59
N SER A 182 -6.23 7.87 -21.09
CA SER A 182 -7.17 8.72 -21.83
C SER A 182 -7.70 9.87 -20.97
N ALA A 183 -8.18 9.56 -19.75
CA ALA A 183 -8.76 10.54 -18.82
C ALA A 183 -7.76 11.62 -18.36
N LEU A 184 -6.46 11.35 -18.36
CA LEU A 184 -5.44 12.36 -18.06
C LEU A 184 -5.34 13.44 -19.14
N HIS A 185 -5.52 13.05 -20.41
CA HIS A 185 -5.29 13.91 -21.57
C HIS A 185 -6.56 14.56 -22.14
N SER A 186 -7.76 14.02 -21.82
CA SER A 186 -9.06 14.54 -22.27
C SER A 186 -9.43 15.85 -21.60
#